data_AF-A0A925JGD2-F1
#
_entry.id   AF-A0A925JGD2-F1
#
_cell.length_a   1.000
_cell.length_b   1.000
_cell.length_c   1.000
_cell.angle_alpha   90.00
_cell.angle_beta   90.00
_cell.angle_gamma   90.00
#
_symmetry.space_group_name_H-M   'P 1'
#
loop_
_entity.id
_entity.type
_entity.pdbx_description
1 polymer ?
#
loop_
_entity_poly.entity_id
_entity_poly.type
_entity_poly.pdbx_seq_one_letter_code
_entity_poly.pdbx_strand_id
1 'polypeptide(L)'
;MSNKAKGNGLGTDTVEEQWPGIDSRYRLIIVAALRSKQLQRGALPRIVADPLKRRTTSIALEEVKQGLVPFTATDEDTKANAPGIDIESSEGN
;
A
#
# COMPACT_ATOMS: atom_id res chain seq x y z
N MET A 1 28.16 28.73 -9.20
CA MET A 1 27.85 27.33 -9.55
C MET A 1 26.71 26.87 -8.66
N SER A 2 25.48 26.95 -9.16
CA SER A 2 24.26 26.68 -8.39
C SER A 2 24.00 25.17 -8.30
N ASN A 3 24.07 24.62 -7.09
CA ASN A 3 23.85 23.20 -6.86
C ASN A 3 22.36 22.86 -7.05
N LYS A 4 22.08 22.19 -8.16
CA LYS A 4 20.79 21.60 -8.51
C LYS A 4 20.45 20.53 -7.48
N ALA A 5 19.45 20.78 -6.64
CA ALA A 5 18.89 19.77 -5.75
C ALA A 5 18.42 18.59 -6.61
N LYS A 6 19.14 17.47 -6.52
CA LYS A 6 18.65 16.20 -7.05
C LYS A 6 17.44 15.82 -6.20
N GLY A 7 16.28 15.69 -6.83
CA GLY A 7 15.13 15.08 -6.21
C GLY A 7 15.56 13.72 -5.68
N ASN A 8 15.39 13.52 -4.36
CA ASN A 8 15.56 12.23 -3.74
C ASN A 8 14.55 11.29 -4.41
N GLY A 9 15.03 10.48 -5.35
CA GLY A 9 14.36 9.24 -5.71
C GLY A 9 14.14 8.49 -4.40
N LEU A 10 12.89 8.10 -4.16
CA LEU A 10 12.47 7.36 -2.99
C LEU A 10 13.32 6.09 -2.93
N GLY A 11 14.38 6.14 -2.14
CA GLY A 11 15.46 5.17 -2.13
C GLY A 11 14.91 3.77 -1.93
N THR A 12 15.31 2.85 -2.80
CA THR A 12 15.22 1.42 -2.54
C THR A 12 16.29 1.07 -1.50
N ASP A 13 16.16 1.64 -0.32
CA ASP A 13 17.08 1.40 0.77
C ASP A 13 16.53 0.17 1.49
N THR A 14 17.38 -0.83 1.54
CA THR A 14 17.15 -2.19 1.99
C THR A 14 16.89 -2.22 3.49
N VAL A 15 15.69 -1.86 3.91
CA VAL A 15 15.12 -2.33 5.17
C VAL A 15 14.08 -3.36 4.77
N GLU A 16 14.45 -4.63 4.79
CA GLU A 16 13.46 -5.71 4.88
C GLU A 16 12.85 -5.67 6.28
N GLU A 17 12.12 -4.59 6.54
CA GLU A 17 11.31 -4.45 7.74
C GLU A 17 10.12 -5.39 7.49
N GLN A 18 10.29 -6.65 7.86
CA GLN A 18 9.31 -7.70 7.66
C GLN A 18 8.07 -7.38 8.50
N TRP A 19 7.09 -6.69 7.91
CA TRP A 19 5.84 -6.39 8.59
C TRP A 19 4.92 -7.62 8.56
N PRO A 20 4.28 -7.97 9.70
CA PRO A 20 3.45 -9.16 9.78
C PRO A 20 2.30 -9.11 8.78
N GLY A 21 2.26 -10.08 7.86
CA GLY A 21 1.23 -10.21 6.84
C GLY A 21 1.42 -9.35 5.58
N ILE A 22 2.45 -8.50 5.50
CA ILE A 22 2.75 -7.67 4.34
C ILE A 22 3.95 -8.27 3.60
N ASP A 23 3.68 -8.77 2.40
CA ASP A 23 4.66 -9.36 1.47
C ASP A 23 5.40 -8.31 0.62
N SER A 24 4.77 -7.15 0.38
CA SER A 24 5.26 -6.14 -0.56
C SER A 24 5.11 -4.71 -0.05
N ARG A 25 6.05 -3.83 -0.44
CA ARG A 25 5.98 -2.38 -0.19
C ARG A 25 4.71 -1.78 -0.79
N TYR A 26 4.27 -2.25 -1.96
CA TYR A 26 3.02 -1.76 -2.56
C TYR A 26 1.81 -2.07 -1.69
N ARG A 27 1.77 -3.27 -1.10
CA ARG A 27 0.70 -3.68 -0.19
C ARG A 27 0.71 -2.84 1.09
N LEU A 28 1.88 -2.52 1.65
CA LEU A 28 2.00 -1.56 2.76
C LEU A 28 1.32 -0.23 2.43
N ILE A 29 1.66 0.37 1.29
CA ILE A 29 1.12 1.68 0.90
C ILE A 29 -0.39 1.62 0.70
N ILE A 30 -0.91 0.59 0.02
CA ILE A 30 -2.35 0.42 -0.23
C ILE A 30 -3.11 0.25 1.09
N VAL A 31 -2.68 -0.67 1.95
CA VAL A 31 -3.35 -0.94 3.24
C VAL A 31 -3.30 0.30 4.13
N ALA A 32 -2.15 0.98 4.22
CA ALA A 32 -2.03 2.21 5.01
C ALA A 32 -2.89 3.35 4.46
N ALA A 33 -3.00 3.50 3.13
CA ALA A 33 -3.87 4.49 2.51
C ALA A 33 -5.36 4.22 2.81
N LEU A 34 -5.80 2.96 2.67
CA LEU A 34 -7.16 2.56 3.02
C LEU A 34 -7.45 2.81 4.50
N ARG A 35 -6.51 2.46 5.38
CA ARG A 35 -6.66 2.71 6.81
C ARG A 35 -6.69 4.20 7.15
N SER A 36 -5.85 5.01 6.51
CA SER A 36 -5.89 6.48 6.71
C SER A 36 -7.24 7.06 6.32
N LYS A 37 -7.88 6.58 5.25
CA LYS A 37 -9.25 7.00 4.89
C LYS A 37 -10.26 6.67 5.98
N GLN A 38 -10.13 5.53 6.66
CA GLN A 38 -11.00 5.18 7.78
C GLN A 38 -10.81 6.16 8.96
N LEU A 39 -9.56 6.47 9.31
CA LEU A 39 -9.25 7.42 10.38
C LEU A 39 -9.76 8.83 10.06
N GLN A 40 -9.65 9.27 8.80
CA GLN A 40 -10.22 10.54 8.34
C GLN A 40 -11.76 10.58 8.45
N ARG A 41 -12.43 9.43 8.31
CA ARG A 41 -13.88 9.28 8.51
C ARG A 41 -14.29 9.19 9.99
N GLY A 42 -13.34 9.32 10.92
CA GLY A 42 -13.59 9.26 12.36
C GLY A 42 -13.47 7.86 12.97
N ALA A 43 -12.90 6.88 12.26
CA ALA A 43 -12.57 5.60 12.89
C ALA A 43 -11.55 5.80 14.00
N LEU A 44 -11.69 5.02 15.07
CA LEU A 44 -10.78 5.08 16.21
C LEU A 44 -9.39 4.52 15.84
N PRO A 45 -8.31 5.21 16.22
CA PRO A 45 -6.96 4.63 16.20
C PRO A 45 -6.86 3.40 17.10
N ARG A 46 -6.10 2.40 16.66
CA ARG A 46 -5.77 1.19 17.42
C ARG A 46 -4.53 1.36 18.29
N ILE A 47 -3.71 2.37 17.99
CA ILE A 47 -2.52 2.74 18.77
C ILE A 47 -2.79 4.03 19.55
N VAL A 48 -2.08 4.18 20.66
CA VAL A 48 -2.02 5.45 21.37
C VAL A 48 -1.22 6.41 20.49
N ALA A 49 -1.92 7.35 19.85
CA ALA A 49 -1.28 8.33 19.00
C ALA A 49 -0.39 9.26 19.84
N ASP A 50 0.90 9.28 19.53
CA ASP A 50 1.82 10.29 20.06
C ASP A 50 1.27 11.69 19.71
N PRO A 51 1.24 12.65 20.65
CA PRO A 51 0.87 14.04 20.38
C PRO A 51 1.56 14.68 19.17
N LEU A 52 2.76 14.22 18.80
CA LEU A 52 3.51 14.65 17.61
C LEU A 52 3.10 13.92 16.33
N LYS A 53 2.56 12.69 16.43
CA LYS A 53 2.16 11.85 15.29
C LYS A 53 0.65 11.86 15.06
N ARG A 54 0.03 13.04 15.14
CA ARG A 54 -1.42 13.21 14.93
C ARG A 54 -1.90 13.05 13.48
N ARG A 55 -0.99 12.93 12.50
CA ARG A 55 -1.39 12.76 11.09
C ARG A 55 -1.98 11.37 10.90
N THR A 56 -3.18 11.28 10.32
CA THR A 56 -3.88 10.02 10.07
C THR A 56 -3.04 9.03 9.26
N THR A 57 -2.22 9.54 8.34
CA THR A 57 -1.30 8.73 7.53
C THR A 57 -0.16 8.13 8.35
N SER A 58 0.39 8.89 9.31
CA SER A 58 1.43 8.40 10.22
C SER A 58 0.86 7.32 11.16
N ILE A 59 -0.33 7.55 11.72
CA ILE A 59 -1.03 6.57 12.57
C ILE A 59 -1.32 5.29 11.78
N ALA A 60 -1.86 5.43 10.56
CA ALA A 60 -2.18 4.28 9.71
C ALA A 60 -0.93 3.47 9.36
N LEU A 61 0.20 4.13 9.03
CA LEU A 61 1.45 3.43 8.76
C LEU A 61 1.92 2.65 10.00
N GLU A 62 1.88 3.24 11.19
CA GLU A 62 2.29 2.54 12.41
C GLU A 62 1.39 1.35 12.74
N GLU A 63 0.07 1.50 12.62
CA GLU A 63 -0.86 0.38 12.82
C GLU A 63 -0.59 -0.78 11.84
N VAL A 64 -0.30 -0.48 10.58
CA VAL A 64 -0.01 -1.51 9.57
C VAL A 64 1.36 -2.15 9.83
N LYS A 65 2.38 -1.36 10.18
CA LYS A 65 3.70 -1.88 10.54
C LYS A 65 3.65 -2.79 11.77
N GLN A 66 2.77 -2.51 12.72
CA GLN A 66 2.53 -3.34 13.91
C GLN A 66 1.58 -4.52 13.65
N GLY A 67 1.00 -4.66 12.46
CA GLY A 67 0.06 -5.75 12.15
C GLY A 67 -1.31 -5.62 12.83
N LEU A 68 -1.67 -4.44 13.32
CA LEU A 68 -2.94 -4.20 14.03
C LEU A 68 -4.12 -3.98 13.07
N VAL A 69 -3.85 -3.80 11.78
CA VAL A 69 -4.87 -3.64 10.74
C VAL A 69 -5.10 -5.00 10.08
N PRO A 70 -6.23 -5.67 10.35
CA PRO A 70 -6.57 -6.88 9.61
C PRO A 70 -6.92 -6.51 8.16
N PHE A 71 -6.34 -7.23 7.21
CA PHE A 71 -6.68 -7.15 5.79
C PHE A 71 -6.62 -8.54 5.16
N THR A 72 -7.49 -8.75 4.18
CA THR A 72 -7.53 -9.95 3.35
C THR A 72 -7.31 -9.53 1.91
N ALA A 73 -6.42 -10.21 1.18
CA ALA A 73 -6.39 -10.08 -0.26
C ALA A 73 -7.53 -10.95 -0.80
N THR A 74 -8.54 -10.31 -1.37
CA THR A 74 -9.54 -11.00 -2.20
C THR A 74 -8.97 -11.07 -3.61
N ASP A 75 -8.77 -12.27 -4.15
CA ASP A 75 -8.27 -12.49 -5.53
C ASP A 75 -9.23 -11.97 -6.62
N GLU A 76 -10.42 -11.48 -6.23
CA GLU A 76 -11.49 -11.08 -7.14
C GLU A 76 -11.13 -9.88 -8.02
N ASP A 77 -10.18 -9.03 -7.61
CA ASP A 77 -9.76 -7.87 -8.40
C ASP A 77 -8.82 -8.24 -9.58
N THR A 78 -8.20 -9.42 -9.56
CA THR A 78 -7.26 -9.84 -10.63
C THR A 78 -8.01 -10.30 -11.90
N LYS A 79 -9.30 -10.67 -11.80
CA LYS A 79 -10.11 -11.15 -12.93
C LYS A 79 -10.97 -10.06 -13.59
N ALA A 80 -10.88 -8.80 -13.17
CA ALA A 80 -11.68 -7.71 -13.74
C ALA A 80 -10.98 -6.95 -14.89
N ASN A 81 -9.71 -7.24 -15.22
CA ASN A 81 -8.96 -6.49 -16.24
C ASN A 81 -8.07 -7.36 -17.15
N ALA A 82 -8.63 -8.44 -17.70
CA ALA A 82 -8.11 -9.03 -18.94
C ALA A 82 -9.17 -8.83 -20.03
N PRO A 83 -9.08 -7.80 -20.88
CA PRO A 83 -9.86 -7.80 -22.12
C PRO A 83 -9.41 -9.00 -22.95
N GLY A 84 -10.36 -9.86 -23.30
CA GLY A 84 -10.13 -10.98 -24.21
C GLY A 84 -9.46 -10.48 -25.49
N ILE A 85 -8.32 -11.10 -25.81
CA ILE A 85 -7.79 -11.08 -27.17
C ILE A 85 -8.12 -12.46 -27.72
N ASP A 86 -9.32 -12.56 -28.27
CA ASP A 86 -9.76 -13.58 -29.21
C ASP A 86 -8.86 -13.52 -30.45
N ILE A 87 -7.72 -14.21 -30.40
CA ILE A 87 -6.95 -14.54 -31.60
C ILE A 87 -7.67 -15.71 -32.26
N GLU A 88 -8.59 -15.36 -33.15
CA GLU A 88 -9.28 -16.27 -34.05
C GLU A 88 -8.23 -17.07 -34.84
N SER A 89 -7.97 -18.31 -34.39
CA SER A 89 -7.18 -19.28 -35.13
C SER A 89 -8.05 -19.77 -36.29
N SER A 90 -8.01 -19.06 -37.41
CA SER A 90 -8.52 -19.57 -38.69
C SER A 90 -7.62 -20.72 -39.12
N GLU A 91 -8.15 -21.93 -38.96
CA GLU A 91 -7.55 -23.19 -39.35
C GLU A 91 -7.26 -23.22 -40.86
N GLY A 92 -5.99 -23.47 -41.19
CA GLY A 92 -5.64 -23.99 -42.50
C GLY A 92 -5.82 -25.51 -42.49
N ASN A 93 -6.68 -26.02 -43.37
CA ASN A 93 -6.45 -27.15 -44.27
C ASN A 93 -7.65 -27.32 -45.21
#